data_AF-A0AA39CCR7-F1
#
_entry.id   AF-A0AA39CCR7-F1
#
_cell.length_a   1.000
_cell.length_b   1.000
_cell.length_c   1.000
_cell.angle_alpha   90.00
_cell.angle_beta   90.00
_cell.angle_gamma   90.00
#
_symmetry.space_group_name_H-M   'P 1'
#
loop_
_entity.id
_entity.type
_entity.pdbx_description
1 polymer ?
#
loop_
_entity_poly.entity_id
_entity_poly.type
_entity_poly.pdbx_seq_one_letter_code
_entity_poly.pdbx_strand_id
1 'polypeptide(L)'
;MSDNNASESVIAIIGGGLGGLALAIAFNRLNVRYRIYEASAKFSEVGAGISFLPNAVQAINLIDPTLWTSLEGSDIITYDQNPVVSQIRVHCGQKRLQQYSFGDEIVTLPKFSEDDKGRCGAHRAQLLDEMIKHVSPDNAVFNKKMVDIKELEDGRVEISFSDGTSVQALAAICCDGIHSRARSIVLGPKDSAVQPRYAGAYVYRALVKQEEAERILGEDWSRNGY
;
A
#
# COMPACT_ATOMS: atom_id res chain seq x y z
N MET A 1 -13.97 -44.99 1.79
CA MET A 1 -14.14 -43.59 2.20
C MET A 1 -12.89 -42.85 1.79
N SER A 2 -12.88 -42.38 0.55
CA SER A 2 -11.82 -41.55 -0.01
C SER A 2 -12.34 -40.12 0.05
N ASP A 3 -11.81 -39.32 0.96
CA ASP A 3 -12.05 -37.88 1.01
C ASP A 3 -11.43 -37.26 -0.24
N ASN A 4 -12.21 -37.28 -1.31
CA ASN A 4 -11.93 -36.56 -2.53
C ASN A 4 -12.20 -35.09 -2.22
N ASN A 5 -11.21 -34.46 -1.59
CA ASN A 5 -11.19 -33.03 -1.27
C ASN A 5 -11.03 -32.27 -2.60
N ALA A 6 -12.09 -32.29 -3.41
CA ALA A 6 -12.19 -31.46 -4.59
C ALA A 6 -12.09 -30.03 -4.08
N SER A 7 -10.88 -29.47 -4.26
CA SER A 7 -10.44 -28.18 -3.80
C SER A 7 -11.56 -27.17 -3.98
N GLU A 8 -12.15 -26.73 -2.88
CA GLU A 8 -13.10 -25.63 -2.89
C GLU A 8 -12.49 -24.46 -3.67
N SER A 9 -13.10 -24.16 -4.82
CA SER A 9 -12.60 -23.19 -5.79
C SER A 9 -12.33 -21.84 -5.12
N VAL A 10 -11.05 -21.52 -4.88
CA VAL A 10 -10.57 -20.31 -4.22
C VAL A 10 -9.65 -19.52 -5.16
N ILE A 11 -9.62 -18.20 -4.98
CA ILE A 11 -8.64 -17.32 -5.63
C ILE A 11 -7.39 -17.23 -4.74
N ALA A 12 -6.20 -17.42 -5.31
CA ALA A 12 -4.96 -17.21 -4.60
C ALA A 12 -4.52 -15.74 -4.70
N ILE A 13 -4.26 -15.10 -3.57
CA ILE A 13 -3.61 -13.78 -3.51
C ILE A 13 -2.14 -14.02 -3.14
N ILE A 14 -1.22 -13.66 -4.02
CA ILE A 14 0.22 -13.83 -3.77
C ILE A 14 0.78 -12.52 -3.22
N GLY A 15 1.13 -12.49 -1.94
CA GLY A 15 1.63 -11.30 -1.24
C GLY A 15 0.60 -10.68 -0.30
N GLY A 16 0.99 -10.55 0.97
CA GLY A 16 0.22 -10.03 2.09
C GLY A 16 0.51 -8.57 2.44
N GLY A 17 1.02 -7.78 1.50
CA GLY A 17 1.20 -6.34 1.68
C GLY A 17 -0.12 -5.57 1.54
N LEU A 18 -0.06 -4.24 1.59
CA LEU A 18 -1.24 -3.36 1.51
C LEU A 18 -2.17 -3.67 0.32
N GLY A 19 -1.61 -3.93 -0.87
CA GLY A 19 -2.41 -4.26 -2.06
C GLY A 19 -3.12 -5.61 -1.95
N GLY A 20 -2.46 -6.62 -1.38
CA GLY A 20 -3.05 -7.94 -1.16
C GLY A 20 -4.13 -7.93 -0.09
N LEU A 21 -3.91 -7.19 1.01
CA LEU A 21 -4.92 -7.00 2.05
C LEU A 21 -6.11 -6.19 1.55
N ALA A 22 -5.88 -5.12 0.77
CA ALA A 22 -6.97 -4.36 0.14
C ALA A 22 -7.87 -5.25 -0.73
N LEU A 23 -7.26 -6.13 -1.52
CA LEU A 23 -7.98 -7.09 -2.35
C LEU A 23 -8.74 -8.14 -1.52
N ALA A 24 -8.12 -8.67 -0.47
CA ALA A 24 -8.75 -9.61 0.46
C ALA A 24 -9.98 -9.02 1.15
N ILE A 25 -9.90 -7.76 1.57
CA ILE A 25 -11.01 -7.01 2.18
C ILE A 25 -12.14 -6.82 1.15
N ALA A 26 -11.82 -6.44 -0.09
CA ALA A 26 -12.81 -6.36 -1.16
C ALA A 26 -13.50 -7.72 -1.39
N PHE A 27 -12.73 -8.82 -1.38
CA PHE A 27 -13.28 -10.17 -1.54
C PHE A 27 -14.19 -10.59 -0.40
N ASN A 28 -13.92 -10.18 0.85
CA ASN A 28 -14.84 -10.41 1.97
C ASN A 28 -16.22 -9.82 1.67
N ARG A 29 -16.29 -8.57 1.19
CA ARG A 29 -17.56 -7.91 0.85
C ARG A 29 -18.28 -8.55 -0.34
N LEU A 30 -17.51 -9.04 -1.31
CA LEU A 30 -18.05 -9.70 -2.50
C LEU A 30 -18.38 -11.18 -2.27
N ASN A 31 -18.16 -11.71 -1.06
CA ASN A 31 -18.29 -13.14 -0.73
C ASN A 31 -17.47 -14.05 -1.65
N VAL A 32 -16.31 -13.57 -2.10
CA VAL A 32 -15.37 -14.33 -2.92
C VAL A 32 -14.41 -15.06 -2.00
N ARG A 33 -14.27 -16.38 -2.18
CA ARG A 33 -13.33 -17.18 -1.40
C ARG A 33 -11.91 -16.98 -1.89
N TYR A 34 -10.98 -16.75 -0.97
CA TYR A 34 -9.58 -16.57 -1.28
C TYR A 34 -8.65 -17.19 -0.24
N ARG A 35 -7.39 -17.30 -0.60
CA ARG A 35 -6.27 -17.56 0.31
C ARG A 35 -5.12 -16.61 -0.01
N ILE A 36 -4.58 -15.95 0.99
CA ILE A 36 -3.36 -15.15 0.89
C ILE A 36 -2.17 -16.08 1.12
N TYR A 37 -1.18 -16.01 0.25
CA TYR A 37 0.11 -16.67 0.40
C TYR A 37 1.19 -15.60 0.57
N GLU A 38 1.74 -15.49 1.77
CA GLU A 38 2.74 -14.48 2.15
C GLU A 38 4.11 -15.13 2.30
N ALA A 39 5.14 -14.51 1.71
CA ALA A 39 6.51 -15.00 1.74
C ALA A 39 7.12 -14.94 3.15
N SER A 40 6.75 -13.94 3.94
CA SER A 40 7.23 -13.70 5.29
C SER A 40 6.55 -14.62 6.32
N ALA A 41 7.17 -14.80 7.49
CA ALA A 41 6.61 -15.59 8.59
C ALA A 41 5.39 -14.95 9.27
N LYS A 42 5.18 -13.65 9.03
CA LYS A 42 4.04 -12.86 9.48
C LYS A 42 3.84 -11.70 8.51
N PHE A 43 2.66 -11.09 8.53
CA PHE A 43 2.49 -9.79 7.90
C PHE A 43 3.46 -8.80 8.54
N SER A 44 4.21 -8.10 7.70
CA SER A 44 5.12 -7.06 8.17
C SER A 44 5.42 -6.12 7.03
N GLU A 45 5.63 -4.86 7.36
CA GLU A 45 6.13 -3.86 6.43
C GLU A 45 7.18 -3.00 7.12
N VAL A 46 8.23 -2.66 6.38
CA VAL A 46 9.22 -1.69 6.85
C VAL A 46 8.72 -0.28 6.59
N GLY A 47 8.80 0.56 7.61
CA GLY A 47 8.08 1.82 7.71
C GLY A 47 8.63 2.97 6.86
N ALA A 48 7.70 3.61 6.15
CA ALA A 48 7.76 5.02 5.78
C ALA A 48 6.39 5.66 5.99
N GLY A 49 6.31 6.99 5.95
CA GLY A 49 5.01 7.65 5.85
C GLY A 49 4.39 7.36 4.49
N ILE A 50 3.11 7.00 4.47
CA ILE A 50 2.30 6.98 3.24
C ILE A 50 1.29 8.10 3.33
N SER A 51 0.95 8.71 2.19
CA SER A 51 -0.04 9.76 2.12
C SER A 51 -1.20 9.35 1.23
N PHE A 52 -2.40 9.76 1.63
CA PHE A 52 -3.62 9.58 0.87
C PHE A 52 -4.11 10.94 0.41
N LEU A 53 -4.39 11.03 -0.88
CA LEU A 53 -5.18 12.12 -1.45
C LEU A 53 -6.65 11.68 -1.50
N PRO A 54 -7.60 12.60 -1.75
CA PRO A 54 -9.04 12.29 -1.69
C PRO A 54 -9.47 11.15 -2.60
N ASN A 55 -8.84 11.00 -3.77
CA ASN A 55 -9.10 9.88 -4.67
C ASN A 55 -8.70 8.51 -4.07
N ALA A 56 -7.62 8.47 -3.27
CA ALA A 56 -7.22 7.25 -2.57
C ALA A 56 -8.21 6.91 -1.44
N VAL A 57 -8.67 7.92 -0.70
CA VAL A 57 -9.72 7.75 0.32
C VAL A 57 -11.03 7.25 -0.31
N GLN A 58 -11.41 7.81 -1.47
CA GLN A 58 -12.56 7.34 -2.24
C GLN A 58 -12.40 5.88 -2.67
N ALA A 59 -11.21 5.48 -3.15
CA ALA A 59 -10.94 4.10 -3.52
C ALA A 59 -11.04 3.15 -2.31
N ILE A 60 -10.56 3.56 -1.13
CA ILE A 60 -10.70 2.78 0.11
C ILE A 60 -12.18 2.59 0.46
N ASN A 61 -12.99 3.65 0.37
CA ASN A 61 -14.43 3.55 0.64
C ASN A 61 -15.17 2.64 -0.37
N LEU A 62 -14.72 2.60 -1.63
CA LEU A 62 -15.25 1.67 -2.62
C LEU A 62 -14.86 0.22 -2.31
N ILE A 63 -13.64 0.00 -1.81
CA ILE A 63 -13.19 -1.32 -1.32
C ILE A 63 -14.03 -1.73 -0.12
N ASP A 64 -14.11 -0.93 0.94
CA ASP A 64 -14.95 -1.14 2.12
C ASP A 64 -15.17 0.19 2.89
N PRO A 65 -16.41 0.68 3.04
CA PRO A 65 -16.70 1.87 3.84
C PRO A 65 -16.28 1.74 5.31
N THR A 66 -16.32 0.53 5.87
CA THR A 66 -15.92 0.27 7.25
C THR A 66 -14.41 0.32 7.42
N LEU A 67 -13.63 0.06 6.37
CA LEU A 67 -12.18 0.15 6.41
C LEU A 67 -11.73 1.59 6.65
N TRP A 68 -12.25 2.57 5.89
CA TRP A 68 -11.88 3.96 6.12
C TRP A 68 -12.30 4.43 7.52
N THR A 69 -13.48 4.02 7.98
CA THR A 69 -13.97 4.34 9.32
C THR A 69 -13.03 3.79 10.41
N SER A 70 -12.55 2.56 10.25
CA SER A 70 -11.57 1.92 11.15
C SER A 70 -10.23 2.65 11.14
N LEU A 71 -9.73 2.98 9.94
CA LEU A 71 -8.47 3.70 9.76
C LEU A 71 -8.53 5.08 10.42
N GLU A 72 -9.54 5.88 10.10
CA GLU A 72 -9.72 7.22 10.65
C GLU A 72 -9.95 7.21 12.16
N GLY A 73 -10.63 6.19 12.70
CA GLY A 73 -10.88 6.06 14.14
C GLY A 73 -9.73 5.48 14.97
N SER A 74 -8.64 5.02 14.34
CA SER A 74 -7.53 4.33 15.03
C SER A 74 -6.36 5.24 15.45
N ASP A 75 -6.53 6.56 15.37
CA ASP A 75 -5.50 7.59 15.63
C ASP A 75 -4.21 7.46 14.77
N ILE A 76 -4.20 6.59 13.76
CA ILE A 76 -3.04 6.40 12.86
C ILE A 76 -3.05 7.36 11.67
N ILE A 77 -4.19 8.01 11.41
CA ILE A 77 -4.37 8.94 10.29
C ILE A 77 -4.13 10.35 10.78
N THR A 78 -3.11 11.00 10.22
CA THR A 78 -2.78 12.40 10.50
C THR A 78 -3.28 13.27 9.35
N TYR A 79 -4.01 14.33 9.67
CA TYR A 79 -4.44 15.36 8.73
C TYR A 79 -3.57 16.61 8.86
N ASP A 80 -3.48 17.38 7.78
CA ASP A 80 -3.11 18.78 7.87
C ASP A 80 -4.25 19.52 8.59
N GLN A 81 -3.94 20.18 9.69
CA GLN A 81 -4.92 20.97 10.45
C GLN A 81 -5.14 22.32 9.76
N ASN A 82 -4.24 22.79 8.90
CA ASN A 82 -4.29 24.15 8.32
C ASN A 82 -5.58 24.33 7.51
N PRO A 83 -6.42 25.34 7.83
CA PRO A 83 -7.67 25.54 7.11
C PRO A 83 -7.45 26.01 5.66
N VAL A 84 -6.29 26.61 5.36
CA VAL A 84 -5.94 27.23 4.07
C VAL A 84 -5.16 26.28 3.16
N VAL A 85 -4.34 25.40 3.74
CA VAL A 85 -3.41 24.54 3.00
C VAL A 85 -3.83 23.10 3.21
N SER A 86 -3.98 22.35 2.12
CA SER A 86 -4.66 21.05 2.25
C SER A 86 -4.14 19.93 1.37
N GLN A 87 -3.17 20.18 0.50
CA GLN A 87 -2.60 19.11 -0.35
C GLN A 87 -1.07 19.20 -0.39
N ILE A 88 -0.52 20.25 -1.00
CA ILE A 88 0.93 20.39 -1.25
C ILE A 88 1.30 21.89 -1.31
N ARG A 89 2.35 22.28 -0.58
CA ARG A 89 3.08 23.55 -0.77
C ARG A 89 4.44 23.27 -1.40
N VAL A 90 4.84 24.07 -2.39
CA VAL A 90 6.13 23.96 -3.07
C VAL A 90 6.89 25.27 -2.89
N HIS A 91 8.09 25.17 -2.34
CA HIS A 91 8.95 26.32 -2.03
C HIS A 91 10.27 26.24 -2.80
N CYS A 92 10.86 27.39 -3.05
CA CYS A 92 12.18 27.49 -3.63
C CYS A 92 13.25 27.08 -2.62
N GLY A 93 13.85 25.89 -2.81
CA GLY A 93 14.98 25.41 -2.01
C GLY A 93 16.35 25.91 -2.47
N GLN A 94 16.41 26.72 -3.55
CA GLN A 94 17.65 27.29 -4.08
C GLN A 94 17.81 28.74 -3.66
N LYS A 95 19.06 29.24 -3.62
CA LYS A 95 19.34 30.66 -3.32
C LYS A 95 18.56 31.61 -4.26
N ARG A 96 18.44 31.23 -5.54
CA ARG A 96 17.61 31.91 -6.53
C ARG A 96 17.23 30.94 -7.66
N LEU A 97 15.94 30.89 -8.00
CA LEU A 97 15.39 30.16 -9.13
C LEU A 97 14.47 31.11 -9.92
N GLN A 98 14.92 31.63 -11.06
CA GLN A 98 14.21 32.65 -11.84
C GLN A 98 13.83 33.87 -10.97
N GLN A 99 12.53 34.15 -10.81
CA GLN A 99 12.01 35.21 -9.94
C GLN A 99 11.96 34.85 -8.45
N TYR A 100 12.09 33.57 -8.10
CA TYR A 100 11.97 33.09 -6.72
C TYR A 100 13.31 33.12 -5.99
N SER A 101 13.30 33.64 -4.77
CA SER A 101 14.38 33.56 -3.78
C SER A 101 14.20 32.35 -2.87
N PHE A 102 15.24 31.98 -2.13
CA PHE A 102 15.16 30.88 -1.16
C PHE A 102 14.00 31.11 -0.16
N GLY A 103 13.15 30.11 0.00
CA GLY A 103 11.97 30.15 0.88
C GLY A 103 10.70 30.67 0.22
N ASP A 104 10.80 31.34 -0.94
CA ASP A 104 9.62 31.85 -1.64
C ASP A 104 8.68 30.69 -2.01
N GLU A 105 7.38 30.90 -1.77
CA GLU A 105 6.34 30.01 -2.23
C GLU A 105 6.27 30.07 -3.76
N ILE A 106 6.38 28.91 -4.40
CA ILE A 106 6.24 28.76 -5.85
C ILE A 106 4.79 28.47 -6.19
N VAL A 107 4.19 27.50 -5.49
CA VAL A 107 2.80 27.10 -5.71
C VAL A 107 2.22 26.41 -4.48
N THR A 108 0.95 26.71 -4.21
CA THR A 108 0.10 25.98 -3.27
C THR A 108 -1.02 25.28 -4.02
N LEU A 109 -1.19 23.98 -3.75
CA LEU A 109 -2.30 23.18 -4.23
C LEU A 109 -3.40 23.15 -3.15
N PRO A 110 -4.55 23.82 -3.37
CA PRO A 110 -5.63 23.90 -2.38
C PRO A 110 -6.50 22.63 -2.40
N LYS A 111 -7.52 22.64 -1.54
CA LYS A 111 -8.50 21.55 -1.36
C LYS A 111 -9.30 21.40 -2.66
N PHE A 112 -9.78 20.20 -2.95
CA PHE A 112 -10.68 20.02 -4.10
C PHE A 112 -12.07 20.59 -3.83
N SER A 113 -12.51 20.63 -2.57
CA SER A 113 -13.79 21.22 -2.12
C SER A 113 -13.73 21.61 -0.63
N GLU A 114 -14.74 22.33 -0.13
CA GLU A 114 -14.82 22.68 1.31
C GLU A 114 -14.97 21.45 2.22
N ASP A 115 -15.66 20.41 1.75
CA ASP A 115 -15.87 19.15 2.48
C ASP A 115 -14.65 18.20 2.44
N ASP A 116 -13.65 18.52 1.64
CA ASP A 116 -12.43 17.72 1.52
C ASP A 116 -11.54 17.93 2.76
N LYS A 117 -11.30 16.86 3.52
CA LYS A 117 -10.37 16.85 4.67
C LYS A 117 -8.90 17.00 4.26
N GLY A 118 -8.61 17.01 2.95
CA GLY A 118 -7.29 17.21 2.39
C GLY A 118 -6.44 15.94 2.37
N ARG A 119 -5.15 16.14 2.12
CA ARG A 119 -4.13 15.09 2.23
C ARG A 119 -4.02 14.65 3.68
N CYS A 120 -4.07 13.35 3.89
CA CYS A 120 -3.71 12.73 5.16
C CYS A 120 -2.56 11.74 4.98
N GLY A 121 -2.05 11.23 6.08
CA GLY A 121 -1.00 10.23 6.07
C GLY A 121 -1.07 9.27 7.24
N ALA A 122 -0.34 8.16 7.11
CA ALA A 122 -0.17 7.17 8.16
C ALA A 122 1.23 6.60 8.13
N HIS A 123 1.69 6.03 9.25
CA HIS A 123 2.84 5.16 9.23
C HIS A 123 2.48 3.84 8.54
N ARG A 124 3.23 3.45 7.50
CA ARG A 124 2.89 2.29 6.65
C ARG A 124 2.69 0.98 7.42
N ALA A 125 3.47 0.74 8.47
CA ALA A 125 3.31 -0.45 9.31
C ALA A 125 2.01 -0.42 10.13
N GLN A 126 1.63 0.74 10.67
CA GLN A 126 0.39 0.89 11.44
C GLN A 126 -0.83 0.75 10.52
N LEU A 127 -0.75 1.28 9.30
CA LEU A 127 -1.77 1.05 8.28
C LEU A 127 -1.96 -0.44 7.98
N LEU A 128 -0.86 -1.18 7.81
CA LEU A 128 -0.92 -2.63 7.60
C LEU A 128 -1.58 -3.33 8.78
N ASP A 129 -1.15 -3.00 10.01
CA ASP A 129 -1.68 -3.58 11.24
C ASP A 129 -3.19 -3.36 11.38
N GLU A 130 -3.68 -2.19 11.00
CA GLU A 130 -5.11 -1.88 10.98
C GLU A 130 -5.85 -2.68 9.91
N MET A 131 -5.31 -2.79 8.69
CA MET A 131 -5.93 -3.58 7.61
C MET A 131 -6.00 -5.08 7.93
N ILE A 132 -5.03 -5.64 8.64
CA ILE A 132 -5.02 -7.06 9.03
C ILE A 132 -6.26 -7.42 9.87
N LYS A 133 -6.78 -6.49 10.68
CA LYS A 133 -7.98 -6.71 11.52
C LYS A 133 -9.23 -7.02 10.69
N HIS A 134 -9.24 -6.65 9.41
CA HIS A 134 -10.36 -6.85 8.48
C HIS A 134 -10.24 -8.15 7.68
N VAL A 135 -9.19 -8.95 7.91
CA VAL A 135 -8.93 -10.22 7.21
C VAL A 135 -8.82 -11.34 8.23
N SER A 136 -9.58 -12.42 8.03
CA SER A 136 -9.46 -13.61 8.90
C SER A 136 -8.04 -14.19 8.82
N PRO A 137 -7.36 -14.44 9.96
CA PRO A 137 -6.05 -15.10 9.96
C PRO A 137 -6.05 -16.46 9.26
N ASP A 138 -7.18 -17.18 9.27
CA ASP A 138 -7.33 -18.49 8.64
C ASP A 138 -7.24 -18.43 7.10
N ASN A 139 -7.44 -17.24 6.52
CA ASN A 139 -7.30 -17.02 5.08
C ASN A 139 -5.84 -16.80 4.66
N ALA A 140 -4.88 -16.75 5.59
CA ALA A 140 -3.47 -16.48 5.29
C ALA A 140 -2.58 -17.70 5.56
N VAL A 141 -1.66 -17.97 4.63
CA VAL A 141 -0.60 -18.97 4.78
C VAL A 141 0.76 -18.29 4.61
N PHE A 142 1.55 -18.35 5.68
CA PHE A 142 2.87 -17.70 5.75
C PHE A 142 4.00 -18.62 5.30
N ASN A 143 5.19 -18.04 5.09
CA ASN A 143 6.37 -18.73 4.57
C ASN A 143 6.16 -19.34 3.17
N LYS A 144 5.27 -18.74 2.37
CA LYS A 144 4.89 -19.19 1.03
C LYS A 144 5.37 -18.21 -0.02
N LYS A 145 6.67 -18.26 -0.32
CA LYS A 145 7.26 -17.49 -1.42
C LYS A 145 7.01 -18.21 -2.75
N MET A 146 6.13 -17.65 -3.57
CA MET A 146 5.83 -18.19 -4.90
C MET A 146 7.07 -18.13 -5.81
N VAL A 147 7.32 -19.22 -6.54
CA VAL A 147 8.43 -19.35 -7.49
C VAL A 147 7.96 -19.59 -8.93
N ASP A 148 6.78 -20.18 -9.11
CA ASP A 148 6.21 -20.45 -10.43
C ASP A 148 4.68 -20.51 -10.39
N ILE A 149 4.05 -20.22 -11.53
CA ILE A 149 2.61 -20.37 -11.76
C ILE A 149 2.40 -20.98 -13.14
N LYS A 150 1.59 -22.03 -13.23
CA LYS A 150 1.25 -22.70 -14.50
C LYS A 150 -0.25 -22.81 -14.64
N GLU A 151 -0.74 -22.57 -15.85
CA GLU A 151 -2.12 -22.88 -16.23
C GLU A 151 -2.26 -24.39 -16.43
N LEU A 152 -3.32 -24.96 -15.87
CA LEU A 152 -3.69 -26.37 -16.00
C LEU A 152 -4.69 -26.55 -17.14
N GLU A 153 -4.85 -27.78 -17.63
CA GLU A 153 -5.75 -28.10 -18.74
C GLU A 153 -7.23 -27.77 -18.45
N ASP A 154 -7.62 -27.72 -17.18
CA ASP A 154 -8.97 -27.38 -16.72
C ASP A 154 -9.20 -25.88 -16.49
N GLY A 155 -8.21 -25.04 -16.84
CA GLY A 155 -8.26 -23.58 -16.69
C GLY A 155 -7.94 -23.07 -15.29
N ARG A 156 -7.64 -23.95 -14.32
CA ARG A 156 -7.10 -23.55 -13.01
C ARG A 156 -5.62 -23.21 -13.13
N VAL A 157 -5.06 -22.67 -12.05
CA VAL A 157 -3.61 -22.43 -11.92
C VAL A 157 -3.00 -23.30 -10.83
N GLU A 158 -1.83 -23.85 -11.10
CA GLU A 158 -0.94 -24.44 -10.10
C GLU A 158 0.13 -23.43 -9.70
N ILE A 159 0.25 -23.17 -8.41
CA ILE A 159 1.19 -22.22 -7.83
C ILE A 159 2.22 -23.02 -7.04
N SER A 160 3.50 -22.87 -7.40
CA SER A 160 4.62 -23.53 -6.74
C SER A 160 5.33 -22.57 -5.78
N PHE A 161 5.74 -23.08 -4.62
CA PHE A 161 6.43 -22.30 -3.59
C PHE A 161 7.87 -22.79 -3.36
N SER A 162 8.71 -21.92 -2.80
CA SER A 162 10.12 -22.22 -2.55
C SER A 162 10.38 -23.33 -1.53
N ASP A 163 9.38 -23.71 -0.73
CA ASP A 163 9.45 -24.82 0.23
C ASP A 163 9.16 -26.19 -0.41
N GLY A 164 8.97 -26.23 -1.74
CA GLY A 164 8.68 -27.45 -2.50
C GLY A 164 7.19 -27.83 -2.52
N THR A 165 6.32 -27.08 -1.84
CA THR A 165 4.88 -27.31 -1.90
C THR A 165 4.25 -26.62 -3.11
N SER A 166 3.09 -27.13 -3.53
CA SER A 166 2.23 -26.48 -4.54
C SER A 166 0.77 -26.48 -4.11
N VAL A 167 0.00 -25.57 -4.69
CA VAL A 167 -1.45 -25.48 -4.50
C VAL A 167 -2.13 -25.21 -5.84
N GLN A 168 -3.38 -25.64 -5.98
CA GLN A 168 -4.23 -25.32 -7.12
C GLN A 168 -5.28 -24.28 -6.72
N ALA A 169 -5.56 -23.33 -7.61
CA ALA A 169 -6.53 -22.25 -7.41
C ALA A 169 -7.27 -21.93 -8.72
N LEU A 170 -8.44 -21.28 -8.63
CA LEU A 170 -9.16 -20.82 -9.83
C LEU A 170 -8.34 -19.80 -10.63
N ALA A 171 -7.68 -18.90 -9.91
CA ALA A 171 -6.84 -17.85 -10.46
C ALA A 171 -5.83 -17.43 -9.39
N ALA A 172 -4.73 -16.83 -9.84
CA ALA A 172 -3.74 -16.19 -8.97
C ALA A 172 -3.72 -14.69 -9.27
N ILE A 173 -3.93 -13.87 -8.23
CA ILE A 173 -3.75 -12.42 -8.30
C ILE A 173 -2.49 -12.09 -7.50
N CYS A 174 -1.49 -11.58 -8.21
CA CYS A 174 -0.16 -11.39 -7.65
C CYS A 174 0.04 -9.94 -7.18
N CYS A 175 0.09 -9.77 -5.86
CA CYS A 175 0.34 -8.53 -5.13
C CYS A 175 1.74 -8.55 -4.48
N ASP A 176 2.73 -9.15 -5.15
CA ASP A 176 4.07 -9.52 -4.65
C ASP A 176 5.14 -8.43 -4.83
N GLY A 177 4.71 -7.17 -4.92
CA GLY A 177 5.55 -5.98 -4.75
C GLY A 177 6.55 -5.67 -5.88
N ILE A 178 7.49 -4.77 -5.58
CA ILE A 178 8.41 -4.22 -6.57
C ILE A 178 9.38 -5.26 -7.14
N HIS A 179 9.64 -6.36 -6.43
CA HIS A 179 10.46 -7.48 -6.89
C HIS A 179 9.63 -8.70 -7.34
N SER A 180 8.40 -8.45 -7.80
CA SER A 180 7.43 -9.46 -8.23
C SER A 180 8.03 -10.57 -9.10
N ARG A 181 7.85 -11.82 -8.66
CA ARG A 181 8.15 -13.00 -9.47
C ARG A 181 7.10 -13.16 -10.56
N ALA A 182 5.84 -12.87 -10.24
CA ALA A 182 4.72 -12.98 -11.18
C ALA A 182 4.91 -12.10 -12.42
N ARG A 183 5.45 -10.88 -12.25
CA ARG A 183 5.76 -9.98 -13.37
C ARG A 183 6.72 -10.62 -14.38
N SER A 184 7.71 -11.37 -13.92
CA SER A 184 8.62 -12.13 -14.80
C SER A 184 7.95 -13.28 -15.54
N ILE A 185 6.92 -13.88 -14.95
CA ILE A 185 6.16 -14.99 -15.57
C ILE A 185 5.26 -14.42 -16.67
N VAL A 186 4.55 -13.32 -16.39
CA VAL A 186 3.62 -12.67 -17.32
C VAL A 186 4.33 -12.04 -18.52
N LEU A 187 5.41 -11.28 -18.28
CA LEU A 187 6.12 -10.56 -19.35
C LEU A 187 7.20 -11.39 -20.04
N GLY A 188 7.61 -12.50 -19.42
CA GLY A 188 8.79 -13.27 -19.79
C GLY A 188 10.07 -12.71 -19.16
N PRO A 189 11.04 -13.58 -18.82
CA PRO A 189 12.18 -13.24 -17.96
C PRO A 189 13.18 -12.25 -18.57
N LYS A 190 13.13 -12.03 -19.89
CA LYS A 190 14.02 -11.12 -20.62
C LYS A 190 13.43 -9.73 -20.83
N ASP A 191 12.17 -9.51 -20.44
CA ASP A 191 11.53 -8.20 -20.64
C ASP A 191 12.16 -7.13 -19.72
N SER A 192 12.43 -5.96 -20.29
CA SER A 192 13.05 -4.83 -19.59
C SER A 192 12.24 -4.27 -18.42
N ALA A 193 10.93 -4.52 -18.38
CA ALA A 193 10.03 -4.10 -17.31
C ALA A 193 9.96 -5.10 -16.14
N VAL A 194 10.64 -6.26 -16.23
CA VAL A 194 10.67 -7.24 -15.14
C VAL A 194 11.40 -6.69 -13.92
N GLN A 195 12.58 -6.10 -14.10
CA GLN A 195 13.38 -5.62 -12.98
C GLN A 195 13.06 -4.16 -12.66
N PRO A 196 12.99 -3.78 -11.36
CA PRO A 196 12.92 -2.38 -11.01
C PRO A 196 14.17 -1.65 -11.50
N ARG A 197 13.97 -0.42 -11.96
CA ARG A 197 15.05 0.45 -12.42
C ARG A 197 15.32 1.52 -11.40
N TYR A 198 16.59 1.75 -11.12
CA TYR A 198 17.00 2.85 -10.26
C TYR A 198 16.56 4.19 -10.87
N ALA A 199 15.92 5.04 -10.09
CA ALA A 199 15.36 6.32 -10.55
C ALA A 199 16.42 7.43 -10.71
N GLY A 200 17.71 7.16 -10.44
CA GLY A 200 18.76 8.17 -10.49
C GLY A 200 18.81 9.09 -9.27
N ALA A 201 18.04 8.78 -8.22
CA ALA A 201 17.97 9.59 -7.00
C ALA A 201 17.90 8.70 -5.74
N TYR A 202 18.37 9.23 -4.62
CA TYR A 202 18.14 8.69 -3.29
C TYR A 202 17.47 9.76 -2.43
N VAL A 203 16.83 9.34 -1.34
CA VAL A 203 16.14 10.23 -0.40
C VAL A 203 16.77 10.07 0.98
N TYR A 204 17.24 11.17 1.57
CA TYR A 204 17.60 11.19 2.98
C TYR A 204 16.35 11.30 3.83
N ARG A 205 16.28 10.50 4.90
CA ARG A 205 15.18 10.51 5.86
C ARG A 205 15.75 10.75 7.24
N ALA A 206 15.23 11.76 7.93
CA ALA A 206 15.60 12.10 9.30
C ALA A 206 14.34 12.49 10.07
N LEU A 207 14.41 12.36 11.40
CA LEU A 207 13.41 12.89 12.32
C LEU A 207 14.02 14.07 13.06
N VAL A 208 13.23 15.13 13.22
CA VAL A 208 13.57 16.30 14.01
C VAL A 208 12.51 16.44 15.09
N LYS A 209 12.89 16.87 16.29
CA LYS A 209 11.94 17.15 17.36
C LYS A 209 11.05 18.32 16.95
N GLN A 210 9.76 18.24 17.28
CA GLN A 210 8.79 19.26 16.89
C GLN A 210 9.18 20.65 17.43
N GLU A 211 9.66 20.74 18.67
CA GLU A 211 10.05 22.02 19.28
C GLU A 211 11.21 22.69 18.52
N GLU A 212 12.13 21.88 18.00
CA GLU A 212 13.27 22.38 17.21
C GLU A 212 12.82 22.81 15.81
N ALA A 213 11.91 22.06 15.19
CA ALA A 213 11.30 22.45 13.92
C ALA A 213 10.52 23.77 14.07
N GLU A 214 9.72 23.92 15.12
CA GLU A 214 8.98 25.15 15.45
C GLU A 214 9.92 26.35 15.65
N ARG A 215 11.03 26.15 16.39
CA ARG A 215 12.02 27.19 16.63
C ARG A 215 12.68 27.71 15.34
N ILE A 216 12.90 26.84 14.36
CA ILE A 216 13.60 27.16 13.11
C ILE A 216 12.64 27.66 12.03
N LEU A 217 11.50 26.99 11.86
CA LEU A 217 10.59 27.18 10.73
C LEU A 217 9.33 27.98 11.10
N GLY A 218 9.01 28.09 12.40
CA GLY A 218 7.75 28.64 12.87
C GLY A 218 6.60 27.63 12.82
N GLU A 219 5.56 27.87 13.61
CA GLU A 219 4.46 26.91 13.84
C GLU A 219 3.74 26.47 12.55
N ASP A 220 3.52 27.38 11.59
CA ASP A 220 2.85 27.07 10.31
C ASP A 220 3.61 26.04 9.45
N TRP A 221 4.94 25.94 9.60
CA TRP A 221 5.80 25.07 8.80
C TRP A 221 6.15 23.76 9.50
N SER A 222 6.07 23.74 10.82
CA SER A 222 6.52 22.63 11.66
C SER A 222 5.37 21.79 12.21
N ARG A 223 4.15 22.32 12.22
CA ARG A 223 2.94 21.57 12.58
C ARG A 223 2.27 21.05 11.32
N ASN A 224 1.47 20.01 11.48
CA ASN A 224 0.45 19.66 10.50
C ASN A 224 -0.61 20.77 10.56
N GLY A 225 -0.31 21.99 10.12
CA GLY A 225 -1.22 23.13 10.15
C GLY A 225 -1.85 23.46 11.50
N TYR A 226 -2.84 24.37 11.53
CA TYR A 226 -3.58 24.79 12.74
C TYR A 226 -5.04 24.37 12.70
#